data_AF-A0A941NFZ9-F1
#
_entry.id   AF-A0A941NFZ9-F1
#
_cell.length_a   1.000
_cell.length_b   1.000
_cell.length_c   1.000
_cell.angle_alpha   90.00
_cell.angle_beta   90.00
_cell.angle_gamma   90.00
#
_symmetry.space_group_name_H-M   'P 1'
#
loop_
_entity.id
_entity.type
_entity.pdbx_description
1 polymer ?
#
loop_
_entity_poly.entity_id
_entity_poly.type
_entity_poly.pdbx_seq_one_letter_code
_entity_poly.pdbx_strand_id
1 'polypeptide(L)'
;MDEIPVVMVDDAGLIRFWSKGAERAFGHPQQDAVGQTLDLIVPQEFRAAHWAGFRRAMVSGKADAEAKPGPFPAITAGGQPLTINGTLTLLRRADGQTVGAMVIFG
;
A
#
# COMPACT_ATOMS: atom_id res chain seq x y z
N MET A 1 -13.22 14.37 7.92
CA MET A 1 -12.61 13.11 8.40
C MET A 1 -12.66 12.17 7.23
N ASP A 2 -11.52 11.83 6.63
CA ASP A 2 -11.50 11.24 5.29
C ASP A 2 -12.15 9.86 5.27
N GLU A 3 -13.17 9.73 4.41
CA GLU A 3 -13.89 8.47 4.23
C GLU A 3 -13.09 7.45 3.41
N ILE A 4 -12.22 7.97 2.54
CA ILE A 4 -11.46 7.22 1.54
C ILE A 4 -10.26 6.50 2.20
N PRO A 5 -10.08 5.18 1.97
CA PRO A 5 -8.90 4.47 2.44
C PRO A 5 -7.64 4.93 1.72
N VAL A 6 -6.64 5.37 2.49
CA VAL A 6 -5.35 5.81 1.99
C VAL A 6 -4.26 5.17 2.83
N VAL A 7 -3.27 4.59 2.14
CA VAL A 7 -2.09 3.95 2.75
C VAL A 7 -0.85 4.56 2.11
N MET A 8 0.13 4.97 2.93
CA MET A 8 1.45 5.37 2.44
C MET A 8 2.54 4.55 3.11
N VAL A 9 3.56 4.22 2.33
CA VAL A 9 4.76 3.51 2.77
C VAL A 9 6.01 4.24 2.37
N ASP A 10 7.10 4.01 3.12
CA ASP A 10 8.44 4.40 2.70
C ASP A 10 9.05 3.41 1.70
N ASP A 11 10.32 3.61 1.33
CA ASP A 11 11.10 2.79 0.40
C ASP A 11 11.48 1.40 0.93
N ALA A 12 11.36 1.17 2.23
CA ALA A 12 11.45 -0.15 2.85
C ALA A 12 10.09 -0.88 2.89
N GLY A 13 9.01 -0.21 2.47
CA GLY A 13 7.65 -0.72 2.53
C GLY A 13 7.05 -0.73 3.94
N LEU A 14 7.59 0.08 4.86
CA LEU A 14 7.00 0.33 6.17
C LEU A 14 5.86 1.34 6.02
N ILE A 15 4.72 1.03 6.61
CA ILE A 15 3.55 1.90 6.63
C ILE A 15 3.88 3.15 7.44
N ARG A 16 3.83 4.30 6.78
CA ARG A 16 4.06 5.63 7.36
C ARG A 16 2.78 6.40 7.57
N PHE A 17 1.72 6.05 6.85
CA PHE A 17 0.40 6.65 7.02
C PHE A 17 -0.70 5.65 6.76
N TRP A 18 -1.75 5.74 7.57
CA TRP A 18 -2.91 4.88 7.55
C TRP A 18 -4.15 5.71 7.87
N SER A 19 -5.02 5.94 6.88
CA SER A 19 -6.20 6.78 7.06
C SER A 19 -7.29 6.09 7.88
N LYS A 20 -8.27 6.88 8.36
CA LYS A 20 -9.50 6.33 8.98
C LYS A 20 -10.32 5.47 8.01
N GLY A 21 -10.26 5.74 6.71
CA GLY A 21 -10.80 4.84 5.69
C GLY A 21 -10.08 3.51 5.63
N ALA A 22 -8.75 3.49 5.79
CA ALA A 22 -7.97 2.26 5.82
C ALA A 22 -8.27 1.43 7.08
N GLU A 23 -8.48 2.06 8.23
CA GLU A 23 -8.94 1.37 9.44
C GLU A 23 -10.25 0.62 9.19
N ARG A 24 -11.24 1.27 8.55
CA ARG A 24 -12.53 0.65 8.23
C ARG A 24 -12.42 -0.44 7.17
N ALA A 25 -11.62 -0.22 6.13
CA ALA A 25 -11.50 -1.14 5.00
C ALA A 25 -10.78 -2.44 5.38
N PHE A 26 -9.69 -2.34 6.13
CA PHE A 26 -8.83 -3.49 6.45
C PHE A 26 -8.93 -3.96 7.90
N GLY A 27 -9.59 -3.21 8.79
CA GLY A 27 -9.82 -3.61 10.18
C GLY A 27 -8.64 -3.43 11.13
N HIS A 28 -7.53 -2.85 10.68
CA HIS A 28 -6.38 -2.53 11.52
C HIS A 28 -6.47 -1.07 12.01
N PRO A 29 -6.39 -0.78 13.33
CA PRO A 29 -6.30 0.59 13.79
C PRO A 29 -4.95 1.21 13.39
N GLN A 30 -4.91 2.52 13.15
CA GLN A 30 -3.70 3.22 12.68
C GLN A 30 -2.48 2.96 13.57
N GLN A 31 -2.67 2.93 14.89
CA GLN A 31 -1.61 2.72 15.87
C GLN A 31 -0.93 1.34 15.74
N ASP A 32 -1.65 0.34 15.23
CA ASP A 32 -1.12 -1.01 15.01
C ASP A 32 -0.54 -1.17 13.61
N ALA A 33 -1.03 -0.40 12.63
CA ALA A 33 -0.61 -0.46 11.25
C ALA A 33 0.67 0.33 10.97
N VAL A 34 0.80 1.54 11.52
CA VAL A 34 1.98 2.38 11.30
C VAL A 34 3.22 1.72 11.90
N GLY A 35 4.29 1.62 11.10
CA GLY A 35 5.52 0.92 11.45
C GLY A 35 5.53 -0.58 11.09
N GLN A 36 4.39 -1.16 10.70
CA GLN A 36 4.35 -2.50 10.10
C GLN A 36 4.72 -2.44 8.62
N THR A 37 5.06 -3.58 8.04
CA THR A 37 5.25 -3.69 6.59
C THR A 37 3.92 -3.89 5.86
N LEU A 38 3.94 -3.80 4.53
CA LEU A 38 2.79 -4.10 3.67
C LEU A 38 2.23 -5.54 3.84
N ASP A 39 2.99 -6.46 4.43
CA ASP A 39 2.52 -7.82 4.72
C ASP A 39 1.28 -7.85 5.61
N LEU A 40 1.03 -6.77 6.36
CA LEU A 40 -0.17 -6.57 7.16
C LEU A 40 -1.46 -6.81 6.35
N ILE A 41 -1.49 -6.32 5.11
CA ILE A 41 -2.65 -6.44 4.22
C ILE A 41 -2.39 -7.25 2.95
N VAL A 42 -1.14 -7.55 2.61
CA VAL A 42 -0.84 -8.38 1.43
C VAL A 42 -1.03 -9.86 1.77
N PRO A 43 -1.90 -10.60 1.04
CA PRO A 43 -2.11 -12.03 1.25
C PRO A 43 -0.80 -12.81 1.12
N GLN A 44 -0.62 -13.82 1.97
CA GLN A 44 0.66 -14.52 2.12
C GLN A 44 1.19 -15.08 0.79
N GLU A 45 0.31 -15.62 -0.05
CA GLU A 45 0.60 -16.17 -1.36
C GLU A 45 1.11 -15.13 -2.38
N PHE A 46 0.77 -13.85 -2.19
CA PHE A 46 1.19 -12.77 -3.08
C PHE A 46 2.40 -11.98 -2.59
N ARG A 47 2.81 -12.13 -1.32
CA ARG A 47 3.90 -11.34 -0.71
C ARG A 47 5.20 -11.38 -1.51
N ALA A 48 5.62 -12.57 -1.96
CA ALA A 48 6.87 -12.70 -2.71
C ALA A 48 6.85 -11.89 -4.02
N ALA A 49 5.78 -12.02 -4.81
CA ALA A 49 5.60 -11.30 -6.06
C ALA A 49 5.44 -9.78 -5.83
N HIS A 50 4.63 -9.41 -4.82
CA HIS A 50 4.44 -8.03 -4.39
C HIS A 50 5.77 -7.36 -4.05
N TRP A 51 6.59 -7.96 -3.17
CA TRP A 51 7.86 -7.40 -2.76
C TRP A 51 8.89 -7.32 -3.88
N ALA A 52 8.89 -8.29 -4.81
CA ALA A 52 9.72 -8.22 -6.00
C ALA A 52 9.33 -7.03 -6.88
N GLY A 53 8.03 -6.79 -7.09
CA GLY A 53 7.52 -5.62 -7.81
C GLY A 53 7.85 -4.31 -7.09
N PHE A 54 7.59 -4.25 -5.78
CA PHE A 54 7.85 -3.08 -4.95
C PHE A 54 9.32 -2.66 -5.01
N ARG A 55 10.27 -3.58 -4.78
CA ARG A 55 11.71 -3.27 -4.87
C ARG A 55 12.13 -2.79 -6.25
N ARG A 56 11.62 -3.41 -7.32
CA ARG A 56 11.87 -2.93 -8.69
C ARG A 56 11.35 -1.51 -8.88
N ALA A 57 10.19 -1.17 -8.32
CA ALA A 57 9.62 0.17 -8.41
C ALA A 57 10.44 1.21 -7.64
N MET A 58 10.94 0.88 -6.45
CA MET A 58 11.81 1.77 -5.67
C MET A 58 13.12 2.07 -6.41
N VAL A 59 13.71 1.08 -7.09
CA VAL A 59 14.96 1.25 -7.84
C VAL A 59 14.75 1.95 -9.19
N SER A 60 13.75 1.53 -9.96
CA SER A 60 13.54 2.02 -11.33
C SER A 60 12.72 3.30 -11.44
N GLY A 61 12.02 3.67 -10.36
CA GLY A 61 11.05 4.76 -10.36
C GLY A 61 9.81 4.50 -11.22
N LYS A 62 9.54 3.25 -11.59
CA LYS A 62 8.41 2.83 -12.43
C LYS A 62 7.66 1.67 -11.79
N ALA A 63 6.34 1.71 -11.82
CA ALA A 63 5.49 0.55 -11.52
C ALA A 63 4.42 0.39 -12.59
N ASP A 64 4.16 -0.84 -13.03
CA ASP A 64 3.15 -1.10 -14.08
C ASP A 64 1.75 -0.66 -13.67
N ALA A 65 1.47 -0.69 -12.36
CA ALA A 65 0.21 -0.27 -11.75
C ALA A 65 0.14 1.23 -11.42
N GLU A 66 1.20 2.01 -11.62
CA GLU A 66 1.20 3.44 -11.30
C GLU A 66 0.16 4.20 -12.14
N ALA A 67 -0.63 5.04 -11.48
CA ALA A 67 -1.70 5.85 -12.07
C ALA A 67 -2.78 5.06 -12.86
N LYS A 68 -2.84 3.74 -12.68
CA LYS A 68 -3.86 2.88 -13.28
C LYS A 68 -4.79 2.37 -12.18
N PRO A 69 -6.07 2.78 -12.17
CA PRO A 69 -7.06 2.18 -11.28
C PRO A 69 -7.16 0.68 -11.54
N GLY A 70 -7.19 -0.12 -10.47
CA GLY A 70 -7.34 -1.56 -10.61
C GLY A 70 -7.52 -2.28 -9.28
N PRO A 71 -7.86 -3.57 -9.33
CA PRO A 71 -8.08 -4.38 -8.14
C PRO A 71 -6.77 -4.73 -7.43
N PHE A 72 -6.75 -4.56 -6.12
CA PHE A 72 -5.69 -5.02 -5.22
C PHE A 72 -6.22 -6.16 -4.34
N PRO A 73 -5.64 -7.36 -4.42
CA PRO A 73 -5.87 -8.40 -3.43
C PRO A 73 -5.30 -7.98 -2.08
N ALA A 74 -6.11 -8.13 -1.03
CA ALA A 74 -5.78 -7.79 0.34
C ALA A 74 -6.33 -8.84 1.32
N ILE A 75 -5.87 -8.79 2.56
CA ILE A 75 -6.47 -9.44 3.72
C ILE A 75 -6.86 -8.39 4.77
N THR A 76 -7.92 -8.66 5.52
CA THR A 76 -8.31 -7.87 6.68
C THR A 76 -7.57 -8.36 7.94
N ALA A 77 -7.72 -7.62 9.05
CA ALA A 77 -7.21 -8.01 10.36
C ALA A 77 -7.73 -9.36 10.87
N GLY A 78 -8.92 -9.78 10.43
CA GLY A 78 -9.46 -11.11 10.74
C GLY A 78 -8.98 -12.22 9.80
N GLY A 79 -8.10 -11.90 8.84
CA GLY A 79 -7.57 -12.82 7.85
C GLY A 79 -8.51 -13.12 6.68
N GLN A 80 -9.63 -12.40 6.55
CA GLN A 80 -10.54 -12.59 5.41
C GLN A 80 -9.97 -11.94 4.15
N PRO A 81 -10.01 -12.62 2.99
CA PRO A 81 -9.60 -12.02 1.73
C PRO A 81 -10.56 -10.90 1.33
N LEU A 82 -10.00 -9.84 0.77
CA LEU A 82 -10.71 -8.69 0.21
C LEU A 82 -10.07 -8.34 -1.13
N THR A 83 -10.88 -7.98 -2.11
CA THR A 83 -10.40 -7.28 -3.32
C THR A 83 -10.93 -5.88 -3.28
N ILE A 84 -10.03 -4.90 -3.31
CA ILE A 84 -10.40 -3.48 -3.26
C ILE A 84 -9.73 -2.74 -4.40
N ASN A 85 -10.48 -1.90 -5.11
CA ASN A 85 -9.90 -1.06 -6.15
C ASN A 85 -9.04 0.02 -5.54
N GLY A 86 -7.94 0.35 -6.20
CA GLY A 86 -7.11 1.46 -5.81
C GLY A 86 -6.27 1.98 -6.95
N THR A 87 -5.62 3.10 -6.70
CA THR A 87 -4.66 3.72 -7.61
C THR A 87 -3.35 3.91 -6.86
N LEU A 88 -2.27 3.32 -7.38
CA LEU A 88 -0.92 3.45 -6.84
C LEU A 88 -0.25 4.70 -7.42
N THR A 89 0.43 5.44 -6.55
CA THR A 89 1.27 6.58 -6.90
C THR A 89 2.64 6.39 -6.25
N LEU A 90 3.73 6.45 -7.03
CA LEU A 90 5.07 6.47 -6.45
C LEU A 90 5.38 7.86 -5.90
N LEU A 91 5.88 7.90 -4.66
CA LEU A 91 6.29 9.13 -4.01
C LEU A 91 7.74 9.41 -4.36
N ARG A 92 7.99 10.59 -4.92
CA ARG A 92 9.33 11.00 -5.38
C ARG A 92 9.75 12.27 -4.68
N ARG A 93 11.03 12.35 -4.32
CA ARG A 93 11.69 13.59 -3.88
C ARG A 93 11.93 14.50 -5.08
N ALA A 94 12.28 15.76 -4.80
CA ALA A 94 12.59 16.76 -5.82
C ALA A 94 13.80 16.39 -6.70
N ASP A 95 14.71 15.56 -6.19
CA ASP A 95 15.87 15.03 -6.92
C ASP A 95 15.52 13.84 -7.85
N GLY A 96 14.24 13.43 -7.89
CA GLY A 96 13.76 12.31 -8.68
C GLY A 96 13.87 10.94 -8.01
N GLN A 97 14.44 10.85 -6.80
CA GLN A 97 14.51 9.59 -6.06
C GLN A 97 13.12 9.14 -5.62
N THR A 98 12.74 7.90 -5.91
CA THR A 98 11.56 7.27 -5.31
C THR A 98 11.83 6.97 -3.85
N VAL A 99 10.95 7.43 -2.97
CA VAL A 99 11.09 7.31 -1.51
C VAL A 99 9.94 6.56 -0.86
N GLY A 100 9.03 6.01 -1.67
CA GLY A 100 7.89 5.27 -1.18
C GLY A 100 6.76 5.18 -2.19
N ALA A 101 5.59 4.79 -1.69
CA ALA A 101 4.37 4.69 -2.48
C ALA A 101 3.15 5.09 -1.64
N MET A 102 2.13 5.59 -2.33
CA MET A 102 0.81 5.83 -1.78
C MET A 102 -0.20 5.04 -2.60
N VAL A 103 -1.19 4.46 -1.93
CA VAL A 103 -2.37 3.90 -2.57
C VAL A 103 -3.60 4.58 -2.00
N ILE A 104 -4.43 5.10 -2.89
CA ILE A 104 -5.78 5.57 -2.58
C ILE A 104 -6.73 4.50 -3.07
N PHE A 105 -7.54 3.94 -2.18
CA PHE A 105 -8.51 2.91 -2.49
C PHE A 105 -9.92 3.52 -2.67
N GLY A 106 -10.71 3.01 -3.60
CA GLY A 106 -12.04 3.53 -3.95
C GLY A 106 -12.62 2.88 -5.20
#